data_AF-A0AAU5KRX4-F1
#
_entry.id   AF-A0AAU5KRX4-F1
#
_cell.length_a   1.000
_cell.length_b   1.000
_cell.length_c   1.000
_cell.angle_alpha   90.00
_cell.angle_beta   90.00
_cell.angle_gamma   90.00
#
_symmetry.space_group_name_H-M   'P 1'
#
loop_
_entity.id
_entity.type
_entity.pdbx_description
1 polymer ?
#
loop_
_entity_poly.entity_id
_entity_poly.type
_entity_poly.pdbx_seq_one_letter_code
_entity_poly.pdbx_strand_id
1 'polypeptide(L)'
;MSWNQFTLSSAGSASVSSRVAAVSRIPGSMELWWVAQDGSVQGAYWYDGSPWRRYELAPAGSASVNGGIAAVSRIPGSMEVFFVGANGSVQDRYWYEGGAWQGFELSGPGSAAPTGGIAAVSRIPGSMEVFFVGANGSVQDRYWYEGAAWQGFELSGPGSAAPTGGIAAVSRIPGSMEVFFVGANGSVQDRYWYEGAAWQGFELSGPGSAAPTGGIAAVSRIPGSMEVFFVGANGSVQDRYWYEGAAWQGFELSGPGSAAPTGGIAAVSRIPGSMEVFFVGPNGSVQDRYWYEGGAWQGFELAPAGSASTHTGVAAVSRIPGSMEVFFVGPNGSVQDRYWYEGGAWQGFELAPAGSASITSGVAAVSRIPGSMELWFVGGDASVRDHFWYDTSSKNFDQDVTTDIAVGGSAHVVMRQDGFYSFTTHAHDSGFDNIDYTISAAVMTPDGTVFTFQRSGHTEGTVAGLPFGTPDRNDDFTFVGNNPQITAKWDGILNGTFKATLDGTDTLAAGVTGALGDLVKAIVSAAGKAAAEAVIKLVA
;
A
#
# COMPACT_ATOMS: atom_id res chain seq x y z
N MET A 1 -9.75 5.51 -17.13
CA MET A 1 -9.27 4.25 -16.55
C MET A 1 -10.40 3.67 -15.70
N SER A 2 -10.60 2.35 -15.69
CA SER A 2 -11.74 1.70 -15.01
C SER A 2 -11.29 0.91 -13.80
N TRP A 3 -12.09 0.97 -12.73
CA TRP A 3 -12.00 0.01 -11.63
C TRP A 3 -12.41 -1.38 -12.13
N ASN A 4 -11.69 -2.38 -11.68
CA ASN A 4 -12.00 -3.78 -11.93
C ASN A 4 -12.49 -4.41 -10.63
N GLN A 5 -13.33 -5.44 -10.75
CA GLN A 5 -13.88 -6.15 -9.61
C GLN A 5 -13.52 -7.63 -9.68
N PHE A 6 -13.23 -8.20 -8.52
CA PHE A 6 -13.19 -9.65 -8.33
C PHE A 6 -14.00 -10.03 -7.08
N THR A 7 -14.77 -11.11 -7.16
CA THR A 7 -15.42 -11.68 -5.97
C THR A 7 -14.45 -12.67 -5.35
N LEU A 8 -13.77 -12.26 -4.27
CA LEU A 8 -12.78 -13.11 -3.59
C LEU A 8 -13.42 -14.36 -3.01
N SER A 9 -14.64 -14.25 -2.46
CA SER A 9 -15.33 -15.38 -1.84
C SER A 9 -16.82 -15.39 -2.13
N SER A 10 -17.43 -16.58 -2.09
CA SER A 10 -18.89 -16.74 -2.17
C SER A 10 -19.61 -16.12 -0.97
N ALA A 11 -20.93 -15.95 -1.08
CA ALA A 11 -21.79 -15.55 0.03
C ALA A 11 -21.59 -16.45 1.27
N GLY A 12 -21.70 -15.86 2.47
CA GLY A 12 -21.52 -16.55 3.76
C GLY A 12 -20.07 -16.85 4.17
N SER A 13 -19.06 -16.39 3.40
CA SER A 13 -17.66 -16.70 3.68
C SER A 13 -17.00 -15.82 4.76
N ALA A 14 -17.63 -14.74 5.18
CA ALA A 14 -17.14 -13.79 6.20
C ALA A 14 -18.19 -13.54 7.28
N SER A 15 -17.75 -13.27 8.52
CA SER A 15 -18.63 -12.63 9.50
C SER A 15 -18.94 -11.20 9.03
N VAL A 16 -20.20 -10.77 9.09
CA VAL A 16 -20.63 -9.42 8.65
C VAL A 16 -20.09 -8.28 9.52
N SER A 17 -19.49 -8.61 10.66
CA SER A 17 -18.74 -7.73 11.56
C SER A 17 -17.23 -7.97 11.50
N SER A 18 -16.75 -8.94 10.70
CA SER A 18 -15.33 -9.22 10.56
C SER A 18 -14.62 -8.00 10.01
N ARG A 19 -13.46 -7.71 10.60
CA ARG A 19 -12.45 -6.89 9.94
C ARG A 19 -11.70 -7.74 8.92
N VAL A 20 -11.05 -7.06 8.00
CA VAL A 20 -10.19 -7.64 6.99
C VAL A 20 -8.77 -7.17 7.30
N ALA A 21 -7.84 -8.10 7.51
CA ALA A 21 -6.42 -7.81 7.63
C ALA A 21 -5.77 -8.01 6.26
N ALA A 22 -4.92 -7.08 5.83
CA ALA A 22 -4.25 -7.13 4.54
C ALA A 22 -2.78 -6.75 4.68
N VAL A 23 -1.92 -7.38 3.88
CA VAL A 23 -0.50 -7.06 3.79
C VAL A 23 -0.06 -7.14 2.32
N SER A 24 0.88 -6.27 1.94
CA SER A 24 1.68 -6.41 0.73
C SER A 24 3.14 -6.55 1.17
N ARG A 25 3.68 -7.77 1.13
CA ARG A 25 5.06 -8.04 1.57
C ARG A 25 6.10 -7.68 0.50
N ILE A 26 5.68 -7.65 -0.75
CA ILE A 26 6.47 -7.23 -1.92
C ILE A 26 5.57 -6.47 -2.90
N PRO A 27 6.11 -5.60 -3.76
CA PRO A 27 5.32 -4.83 -4.72
C PRO A 27 4.33 -5.64 -5.54
N GLY A 28 4.68 -6.87 -5.93
CA GLY A 28 3.87 -7.76 -6.77
C GLY A 28 3.05 -8.79 -5.99
N SER A 29 2.78 -8.58 -4.70
CA SER A 29 1.91 -9.46 -3.92
C SER A 29 0.87 -8.71 -3.09
N MET A 30 -0.24 -9.39 -2.86
CA MET A 30 -1.24 -9.01 -1.86
C MET A 30 -1.72 -10.25 -1.13
N GLU A 31 -1.88 -10.14 0.18
CA GLU A 31 -2.40 -11.17 1.03
C GLU A 31 -3.49 -10.60 1.95
N LEU A 32 -4.56 -11.38 2.13
CA LEU A 32 -5.79 -10.98 2.82
C LEU A 32 -6.24 -12.07 3.78
N TRP A 33 -6.70 -11.69 4.97
CA TRP A 33 -7.29 -12.60 5.95
C TRP A 33 -8.55 -12.03 6.59
N TRP A 34 -9.50 -12.91 6.86
CA TRP A 34 -10.76 -12.56 7.52
C TRP A 34 -11.31 -13.74 8.34
N VAL A 35 -12.23 -13.44 9.26
CA VAL A 35 -12.93 -14.45 10.04
C VAL A 35 -14.26 -14.79 9.36
N ALA A 36 -14.51 -16.06 9.10
CA ALA A 36 -15.76 -16.56 8.54
C ALA A 36 -16.86 -16.67 9.60
N GLN A 37 -18.11 -16.84 9.16
CA GLN A 37 -19.26 -16.94 10.06
C GLN A 37 -19.22 -18.18 10.97
N ASP A 38 -18.55 -19.24 10.55
CA ASP A 38 -18.32 -20.46 11.35
C ASP A 38 -17.11 -20.34 12.29
N GLY A 39 -16.44 -19.20 12.33
CA GLY A 39 -15.23 -18.95 13.12
C GLY A 39 -13.95 -19.53 12.52
N SER A 40 -13.96 -20.04 11.28
CA SER A 40 -12.71 -20.31 10.56
C SER A 40 -11.99 -19.01 10.20
N VAL A 41 -10.66 -19.07 10.07
CA VAL A 41 -9.87 -17.96 9.52
C VAL A 41 -9.53 -18.32 8.08
N GLN A 42 -9.98 -17.48 7.16
CA GLN A 42 -9.80 -17.67 5.73
C GLN A 42 -8.70 -16.73 5.22
N GLY A 43 -7.98 -17.19 4.20
CA GLY A 43 -6.93 -16.44 3.55
C GLY A 43 -7.13 -16.39 2.04
N ALA A 44 -6.70 -15.29 1.42
CA ALA A 44 -6.54 -15.17 -0.02
C ALA A 44 -5.20 -14.51 -0.34
N TYR A 45 -4.54 -14.95 -1.40
CA TYR A 45 -3.31 -14.33 -1.88
C TYR A 45 -3.33 -14.13 -3.39
N TRP A 46 -2.59 -13.14 -3.84
CA TRP A 46 -2.42 -12.76 -5.23
C TRP A 46 -0.96 -12.41 -5.52
N TYR A 47 -0.55 -12.73 -6.74
CA TYR A 47 0.73 -12.33 -7.32
C TYR A 47 0.49 -11.76 -8.70
N ASP A 48 1.36 -10.83 -9.13
CA ASP A 48 1.34 -10.30 -10.50
C ASP A 48 1.22 -11.43 -11.54
N GLY A 49 0.28 -11.26 -12.47
CA GLY A 49 0.01 -12.23 -13.54
C GLY A 49 -0.71 -13.51 -13.12
N SER A 50 -1.07 -13.68 -11.83
CA SER A 50 -1.82 -14.84 -11.32
C SER A 50 -3.22 -14.44 -10.85
N PRO A 51 -4.22 -15.34 -10.93
CA PRO A 51 -5.49 -15.10 -10.25
C PRO A 51 -5.33 -15.22 -8.73
N TRP A 52 -6.23 -14.59 -7.98
CA TRP A 52 -6.37 -14.81 -6.55
C TRP A 52 -6.57 -16.29 -6.23
N ARG A 53 -5.94 -16.74 -5.15
CA ARG A 53 -6.08 -18.10 -4.62
C ARG A 53 -6.54 -18.05 -3.18
N ARG A 54 -7.49 -18.91 -2.82
CA ARG A 54 -8.02 -19.03 -1.47
C ARG A 54 -7.48 -20.24 -0.73
N TYR A 55 -7.41 -20.13 0.58
CA TYR A 55 -7.03 -21.20 1.48
C TYR A 55 -7.66 -20.98 2.87
N GLU A 56 -7.81 -22.06 3.62
CA GLU A 56 -8.17 -21.98 5.04
C GLU A 56 -6.89 -21.85 5.87
N LEU A 57 -6.80 -20.81 6.69
CA LEU A 57 -5.67 -20.58 7.59
C LEU A 57 -5.88 -21.27 8.94
N ALA A 58 -7.13 -21.31 9.42
CA ALA A 58 -7.53 -22.02 10.62
C ALA A 58 -8.97 -22.57 10.48
N PRO A 59 -9.26 -23.78 10.98
CA PRO A 59 -10.54 -24.45 10.79
C PRO A 59 -11.70 -23.79 11.53
N ALA A 60 -12.93 -24.20 11.21
CA ALA A 60 -14.15 -23.73 11.88
C ALA A 60 -14.06 -23.78 13.42
N GLY A 61 -14.60 -22.75 14.07
CA GLY A 61 -14.56 -22.59 15.53
C GLY A 61 -13.22 -22.12 16.10
N SER A 62 -12.23 -21.77 15.25
CA SER A 62 -10.92 -21.29 15.73
C SER A 62 -10.97 -19.87 16.29
N ALA A 63 -11.67 -18.95 15.62
CA ALA A 63 -11.67 -17.52 15.90
C ALA A 63 -13.00 -17.03 16.47
N SER A 64 -12.93 -15.95 17.28
CA SER A 64 -14.11 -15.17 17.66
C SER A 64 -14.62 -14.39 16.44
N VAL A 65 -15.89 -14.55 16.08
CA VAL A 65 -16.51 -13.89 14.90
C VAL A 65 -16.64 -12.36 15.02
N ASN A 66 -16.43 -11.83 16.22
CA ASN A 66 -16.37 -10.40 16.51
C ASN A 66 -14.99 -9.97 17.04
N GLY A 67 -14.02 -10.88 17.04
CA GLY A 67 -12.68 -10.65 17.54
C GLY A 67 -11.81 -9.88 16.56
N GLY A 68 -10.73 -9.31 17.08
CA GLY A 68 -9.70 -8.68 16.25
C GLY A 68 -8.93 -9.70 15.42
N ILE A 69 -8.54 -9.28 14.21
CA ILE A 69 -7.54 -9.91 13.36
C ILE A 69 -6.56 -8.81 12.91
N ALA A 70 -5.26 -9.10 13.00
CA ALA A 70 -4.18 -8.23 12.53
C ALA A 70 -3.16 -9.07 11.77
N ALA A 71 -2.47 -8.46 10.82
CA ALA A 71 -1.39 -9.10 10.09
C ALA A 71 -0.21 -8.14 9.95
N VAL A 72 0.99 -8.70 9.87
CA VAL A 72 2.23 -7.96 9.63
C VAL A 72 3.11 -8.75 8.68
N SER A 73 3.89 -8.04 7.86
CA SER A 73 5.08 -8.57 7.22
C SER A 73 6.24 -7.66 7.57
N ARG A 74 7.28 -8.26 8.12
CA ARG A 74 8.48 -7.56 8.62
C ARG A 74 9.65 -7.65 7.65
N ILE A 75 9.63 -8.66 6.78
CA ILE A 75 10.58 -8.85 5.68
C ILE A 75 9.83 -9.41 4.46
N PRO A 76 10.35 -9.23 3.23
CA PRO A 76 9.71 -9.71 2.00
C PRO A 76 9.26 -11.17 2.02
N GLY A 77 9.99 -12.03 2.74
CA GLY A 77 9.74 -13.47 2.83
C GLY A 77 8.99 -13.93 4.08
N SER A 78 8.37 -13.04 4.87
CA SER A 78 7.59 -13.42 6.05
C SER A 78 6.18 -12.82 6.06
N MET A 79 5.25 -13.54 6.68
CA MET A 79 3.93 -13.05 7.04
C MET A 79 3.50 -13.65 8.37
N GLU A 80 2.84 -12.86 9.17
CA GLU A 80 2.33 -13.24 10.48
C GLU A 80 0.90 -12.71 10.66
N VAL A 81 -0.02 -13.57 11.09
CA VAL A 81 -1.44 -13.27 11.30
C VAL A 81 -1.79 -13.60 12.74
N PHE A 82 -2.31 -12.61 13.45
CA PHE A 82 -2.75 -12.70 14.83
C PHE A 82 -4.26 -12.54 14.91
N PHE A 83 -4.93 -13.40 15.67
CA PHE A 83 -6.38 -13.29 15.86
C PHE A 83 -6.84 -13.73 17.24
N VAL A 84 -7.97 -13.19 17.68
CA VAL A 84 -8.64 -13.60 18.92
C VAL A 84 -9.36 -14.93 18.69
N GLY A 85 -8.97 -15.97 19.43
CA GLY A 85 -9.58 -17.28 19.38
C GLY A 85 -11.00 -17.32 19.94
N ALA A 86 -11.81 -18.32 19.56
CA ALA A 86 -13.19 -18.45 20.03
C ALA A 86 -13.33 -18.60 21.56
N ASN A 87 -12.29 -19.08 22.23
CA ASN A 87 -12.18 -19.21 23.68
C ASN A 87 -11.49 -18.00 24.36
N GLY A 88 -11.28 -16.90 23.63
CA GLY A 88 -10.55 -15.73 24.12
C GLY A 88 -9.02 -15.91 24.21
N SER A 89 -8.45 -16.92 23.57
CA SER A 89 -6.98 -17.00 23.35
C SER A 89 -6.52 -15.95 22.33
N VAL A 90 -5.22 -15.74 22.23
CA VAL A 90 -4.60 -15.05 21.08
C VAL A 90 -3.81 -16.09 20.30
N GLN A 91 -4.11 -16.21 19.01
CA GLN A 91 -3.49 -17.19 18.12
C GLN A 91 -2.49 -16.50 17.20
N ASP A 92 -1.39 -17.16 16.91
CA ASP A 92 -0.40 -16.78 15.90
C ASP A 92 -0.44 -17.81 14.76
N ARG A 93 -0.47 -17.31 13.52
CA ARG A 93 -0.17 -18.08 12.32
C ARG A 93 0.94 -17.37 11.56
N TYR A 94 2.03 -18.08 11.27
CA TYR A 94 3.17 -17.51 10.57
C TYR A 94 3.55 -18.31 9.35
N TRP A 95 4.16 -17.64 8.39
CA TRP A 95 4.63 -18.19 7.13
C TRP A 95 5.98 -17.61 6.75
N TYR A 96 6.82 -18.48 6.18
CA TYR A 96 8.09 -18.13 5.58
C TYR A 96 8.15 -18.64 4.14
N GLU A 97 8.83 -17.89 3.28
CA GLU A 97 9.02 -18.26 1.88
C GLU A 97 9.59 -19.68 1.73
N GLY A 98 8.95 -20.48 0.87
CA GLY A 98 9.27 -21.90 0.67
C GLY A 98 8.70 -22.86 1.73
N GLY A 99 8.05 -22.35 2.78
CA GLY A 99 7.43 -23.14 3.84
C GLY A 99 5.90 -23.25 3.77
N ALA A 100 5.34 -24.10 4.62
CA ALA A 100 3.91 -24.11 4.92
C ALA A 100 3.58 -23.15 6.07
N TRP A 101 2.31 -22.74 6.18
CA TRP A 101 1.83 -22.04 7.36
C TRP A 101 2.01 -22.89 8.61
N GLN A 102 2.47 -22.26 9.68
CA GLN A 102 2.57 -22.84 11.01
C GLN A 102 1.79 -21.99 12.00
N GLY A 103 1.63 -22.47 13.22
CA GLY A 103 0.90 -21.74 14.23
C GLY A 103 1.06 -22.27 15.63
N PHE A 104 0.81 -21.39 16.59
CA PHE A 104 0.76 -21.72 18.01
C PHE A 104 -0.19 -20.75 18.72
N GLU A 105 -0.51 -21.09 19.96
CA GLU A 105 -1.25 -20.20 20.85
C GLU A 105 -0.28 -19.19 21.46
N LEU A 106 -0.40 -17.92 21.06
CA LEU A 106 0.43 -16.82 21.56
C LEU A 106 0.05 -16.45 23.00
N SER A 107 -1.22 -16.60 23.37
CA SER A 107 -1.71 -16.44 24.74
C SER A 107 -2.92 -17.33 25.01
N GLY A 108 -2.96 -17.91 26.20
CA GLY A 108 -3.92 -18.96 26.59
C GLY A 108 -5.39 -18.55 26.58
N PRO A 109 -6.32 -19.51 26.74
CA PRO A 109 -7.76 -19.25 26.81
C PRO A 109 -8.13 -18.17 27.84
N GLY A 110 -9.06 -17.29 27.49
CA GLY A 110 -9.50 -16.17 28.34
C GLY A 110 -8.50 -15.02 28.48
N SER A 111 -7.41 -15.01 27.71
CA SER A 111 -6.43 -13.90 27.76
C SER A 111 -6.99 -12.61 27.16
N ALA A 112 -7.71 -12.68 26.04
CA ALA A 112 -8.22 -11.54 25.28
C ALA A 112 -9.75 -11.41 25.42
N ALA A 113 -10.24 -10.18 25.34
CA ALA A 113 -11.67 -9.92 25.21
C ALA A 113 -12.17 -10.42 23.83
N PRO A 114 -13.28 -11.18 23.74
CA PRO A 114 -13.76 -11.74 22.46
C PRO A 114 -14.14 -10.70 21.40
N THR A 115 -14.35 -9.45 21.80
CA THR A 115 -14.64 -8.28 20.94
C THR A 115 -13.53 -7.22 21.01
N GLY A 116 -12.42 -7.55 21.67
CA GLY A 116 -11.31 -6.65 21.91
C GLY A 116 -10.49 -6.42 20.64
N GLY A 117 -9.91 -5.23 20.55
CA GLY A 117 -8.95 -4.91 19.49
C GLY A 117 -7.65 -5.69 19.65
N ILE A 118 -7.03 -5.99 18.51
CA ILE A 118 -5.66 -6.48 18.39
C ILE A 118 -4.94 -5.58 17.40
N ALA A 119 -3.71 -5.20 17.71
CA ALA A 119 -2.82 -4.47 16.83
C ALA A 119 -1.47 -5.18 16.81
N ALA A 120 -0.87 -5.28 15.63
CA ALA A 120 0.46 -5.84 15.45
C ALA A 120 1.34 -4.81 14.74
N VAL A 121 2.61 -4.71 15.15
CA VAL A 121 3.60 -3.82 14.55
C VAL A 121 4.93 -4.54 14.43
N SER A 122 5.68 -4.19 13.40
CA SER A 122 7.10 -4.51 13.30
C SER A 122 7.84 -3.20 13.04
N ARG A 123 8.76 -2.86 13.92
CA ARG A 123 9.57 -1.63 13.84
C ARG A 123 10.90 -1.84 13.12
N ILE A 124 11.40 -3.09 13.12
CA ILE A 124 12.61 -3.53 12.44
C ILE A 124 12.43 -4.95 11.91
N PRO A 125 13.19 -5.38 10.88
CA PRO A 125 13.07 -6.72 10.28
C PRO A 125 13.04 -7.91 11.24
N GLY A 126 13.73 -7.78 12.39
CA GLY A 126 13.86 -8.81 13.41
C GLY A 126 13.01 -8.59 14.67
N SER A 127 11.97 -7.75 14.64
CA SER A 127 11.04 -7.58 15.77
C SER A 127 9.59 -7.69 15.35
N MET A 128 8.76 -8.16 16.28
CA MET A 128 7.31 -8.09 16.20
C MET A 128 6.73 -7.85 17.59
N GLU A 129 5.69 -7.04 17.63
CA GLU A 129 4.97 -6.71 18.84
C GLU A 129 3.46 -6.77 18.58
N VAL A 130 2.73 -7.39 19.49
CA VAL A 130 1.28 -7.59 19.44
C VAL A 130 0.65 -7.05 20.71
N PHE A 131 -0.26 -6.10 20.54
CA PHE A 131 -1.01 -5.48 21.61
C PHE A 131 -2.49 -5.89 21.52
N PHE A 132 -3.09 -6.25 22.65
CA PHE A 132 -4.51 -6.62 22.67
C PHE A 132 -5.19 -6.26 23.98
N VAL A 133 -6.51 -6.06 23.90
CA VAL A 133 -7.35 -5.85 25.09
C VAL A 133 -7.62 -7.17 25.78
N GLY A 134 -7.22 -7.28 27.04
CA GLY A 134 -7.41 -8.46 27.86
C GLY A 134 -8.87 -8.66 28.28
N ALA A 135 -9.27 -9.89 28.64
CA ALA A 135 -10.65 -10.19 29.03
C ALA A 135 -11.14 -9.41 30.28
N ASN A 136 -10.21 -8.97 31.13
CA ASN A 136 -10.46 -8.14 32.30
C ASN A 136 -10.31 -6.62 32.02
N GLY A 137 -10.21 -6.21 30.75
CA GLY A 137 -9.98 -4.81 30.35
C GLY A 137 -8.55 -4.31 30.57
N SER A 138 -7.56 -5.20 30.78
CA SER A 138 -6.15 -4.83 30.70
C SER A 138 -5.72 -4.56 29.25
N VAL A 139 -4.53 -3.96 29.07
CA VAL A 139 -3.82 -3.98 27.79
C VAL A 139 -2.62 -4.88 27.93
N GLN A 140 -2.52 -5.87 27.06
CA GLN A 140 -1.46 -6.89 27.08
C GLN A 140 -0.48 -6.64 25.94
N ASP A 141 0.79 -6.94 26.18
CA ASP A 141 1.87 -6.93 25.21
C ASP A 141 2.41 -8.35 25.03
N ARG A 142 2.63 -8.73 23.77
CA ARG A 142 3.46 -9.87 23.39
C ARG A 142 4.49 -9.41 22.39
N TYR A 143 5.75 -9.73 22.64
CA TYR A 143 6.85 -9.31 21.79
C TYR A 143 7.79 -10.45 21.43
N TRP A 144 8.43 -10.31 20.28
CA TRP A 144 9.38 -11.26 19.74
C TRP A 144 10.56 -10.55 19.11
N TYR A 145 11.73 -11.14 19.31
CA TYR A 145 12.97 -10.77 18.65
C TYR A 145 13.57 -11.99 17.97
N GLU A 146 14.24 -11.77 16.84
CA GLU A 146 14.91 -12.84 16.11
C GLU A 146 15.87 -13.63 17.01
N GLY A 147 15.71 -14.96 17.01
CA GLY A 147 16.48 -15.88 17.85
C GLY A 147 15.96 -16.03 19.29
N ALA A 148 14.89 -15.34 19.70
CA ALA A 148 14.27 -15.47 21.01
C ALA A 148 12.90 -16.16 20.94
N ALA A 149 12.43 -16.67 22.09
CA ALA A 149 11.03 -17.05 22.26
C ALA A 149 10.16 -15.79 22.43
N TRP A 150 8.87 -15.92 22.10
CA TRP A 150 7.89 -14.90 22.44
C TRP A 150 7.86 -14.66 23.95
N GLN A 151 7.77 -13.39 24.32
CA GLN A 151 7.63 -12.93 25.69
C GLN A 151 6.39 -12.05 25.82
N GLY A 152 6.05 -11.69 27.05
CA GLY A 152 4.88 -10.86 27.28
C GLY A 152 4.80 -10.30 28.68
N PHE A 153 4.08 -9.21 28.79
CA PHE A 153 3.76 -8.57 30.07
C PHE A 153 2.43 -7.82 29.94
N GLU A 154 1.90 -7.41 31.08
CA GLU A 154 0.74 -6.53 31.14
C GLU A 154 1.21 -5.08 30.93
N LEU A 155 0.84 -4.48 29.80
CA LEU A 155 1.19 -3.10 29.46
C LEU A 155 0.37 -2.09 30.27
N SER A 156 -0.87 -2.44 30.62
CA SER A 156 -1.73 -1.68 31.52
C SER A 156 -2.69 -2.59 32.29
N GLY A 157 -2.88 -2.29 33.57
CA GLY A 157 -3.59 -3.13 34.52
C GLY A 157 -5.07 -3.41 34.20
N PRO A 158 -5.72 -4.33 34.93
CA PRO A 158 -7.13 -4.65 34.76
C PRO A 158 -8.02 -3.40 34.81
N GLY A 159 -9.03 -3.34 33.94
CA GLY A 159 -9.96 -2.20 33.83
C GLY A 159 -9.36 -0.93 33.23
N SER A 160 -8.15 -0.96 32.67
CA SER A 160 -7.54 0.21 32.03
C SER A 160 -8.20 0.58 30.70
N ALA A 161 -8.60 -0.41 29.89
CA ALA A 161 -9.14 -0.23 28.54
C ALA A 161 -10.63 -0.59 28.45
N ALA A 162 -11.35 0.10 27.56
CA ALA A 162 -12.71 -0.29 27.19
C ALA A 162 -12.68 -1.60 26.37
N PRO A 163 -13.48 -2.63 26.70
CA PRO A 163 -13.46 -3.92 26.01
C PRO A 163 -13.77 -3.90 24.50
N THR A 164 -14.44 -2.85 24.03
CA THR A 164 -14.76 -2.60 22.62
C THR A 164 -14.11 -1.32 22.10
N GLY A 165 -13.21 -0.72 22.88
CA GLY A 165 -12.50 0.49 22.52
C GLY A 165 -11.43 0.22 21.46
N GLY A 166 -11.09 1.25 20.69
CA GLY A 166 -9.98 1.18 19.76
C GLY A 166 -8.64 1.01 20.48
N ILE A 167 -7.76 0.22 19.88
CA ILE A 167 -6.32 0.17 20.17
C ILE A 167 -5.59 0.39 18.85
N ALA A 168 -4.60 1.28 18.85
CA ALA A 168 -3.73 1.54 17.72
C ALA A 168 -2.29 1.51 18.20
N ALA A 169 -1.40 0.87 17.43
CA ALA A 169 0.02 0.85 17.67
C ALA A 169 0.74 1.47 16.47
N VAL A 170 1.76 2.28 16.73
CA VAL A 170 2.57 2.92 15.69
C VAL A 170 4.04 2.85 16.10
N SER A 171 4.91 2.77 15.10
CA SER A 171 6.34 3.01 15.27
C SER A 171 6.74 4.08 14.25
N ARG A 172 7.28 5.18 14.76
CA ARG A 172 7.69 6.33 13.94
C ARG A 172 9.17 6.27 13.55
N ILE A 173 10.00 5.64 14.39
CA ILE A 173 11.41 5.37 14.16
C ILE A 173 11.74 3.96 14.64
N PRO A 174 12.82 3.31 14.13
CA PRO A 174 13.18 1.94 14.51
C PRO A 174 13.26 1.69 16.02
N GLY A 175 13.63 2.70 16.81
CA GLY A 175 13.81 2.61 18.26
C GLY A 175 12.64 3.15 19.09
N SER A 176 11.45 3.36 18.52
CA SER A 176 10.25 3.78 19.27
C SER A 176 9.02 2.94 18.96
N MET A 177 8.14 2.85 19.94
CA MET A 177 6.79 2.33 19.79
C MET A 177 5.83 3.11 20.67
N GLU A 178 4.63 3.31 20.17
CA GLU A 178 3.57 4.02 20.85
C GLU A 178 2.24 3.26 20.67
N VAL A 179 1.47 3.12 21.74
CA VAL A 179 0.17 2.44 21.78
C VAL A 179 -0.85 3.38 22.37
N PHE A 180 -1.88 3.69 21.58
CA PHE A 180 -3.00 4.51 21.99
C PHE A 180 -4.25 3.67 22.14
N PHE A 181 -4.99 3.86 23.23
CA PHE A 181 -6.24 3.14 23.45
C PHE A 181 -7.28 3.95 24.22
N VAL A 182 -8.54 3.59 24.00
CA VAL A 182 -9.67 4.17 24.75
C VAL A 182 -9.76 3.50 26.12
N GLY A 183 -9.64 4.31 27.17
CA GLY A 183 -9.74 3.85 28.55
C GLY A 183 -11.17 3.47 28.95
N ALA A 184 -11.34 2.64 29.98
CA ALA A 184 -12.67 2.18 30.42
C ALA A 184 -13.59 3.33 30.89
N ASN A 185 -13.02 4.46 31.29
CA ASN A 185 -13.72 5.69 31.67
C ASN A 185 -13.89 6.69 30.50
N GLY A 186 -13.60 6.28 29.27
CA GLY A 186 -13.63 7.16 28.09
C GLY A 186 -12.45 8.14 28.00
N SER A 187 -11.35 7.92 28.71
CA SER A 187 -10.08 8.63 28.46
C SER A 187 -9.40 8.12 27.20
N VAL A 188 -8.41 8.87 26.70
CA VAL A 188 -7.44 8.36 25.73
C VAL A 188 -6.12 8.17 26.47
N GLN A 189 -5.58 6.96 26.41
CA GLN A 189 -4.34 6.58 27.08
C GLN A 189 -3.21 6.45 26.06
N ASP A 190 -2.01 6.83 26.47
CA ASP A 190 -0.76 6.64 25.73
C ASP A 190 0.13 5.67 26.54
N ARG A 191 0.69 4.68 25.86
CA ARG A 191 1.85 3.93 26.32
C ARG A 191 2.94 4.03 25.28
N TYR A 192 4.13 4.41 25.70
CA TYR A 192 5.26 4.60 24.80
C TYR A 192 6.51 3.90 25.31
N TRP A 193 7.38 3.56 24.37
CA TRP A 193 8.64 2.90 24.61
C TRP A 193 9.74 3.45 23.70
N TYR A 194 10.93 3.54 24.26
CA TYR A 194 12.16 3.83 23.55
C TYR A 194 13.18 2.74 23.83
N GLU A 195 14.03 2.46 22.85
CA GLU A 195 15.10 1.47 22.98
C GLU A 195 15.97 1.74 24.23
N GLY A 196 16.14 0.69 25.05
CA GLY A 196 16.87 0.77 26.31
C GLY A 196 16.10 1.34 27.50
N ALA A 197 14.84 1.75 27.33
CA ALA A 197 13.97 2.23 28.40
C ALA A 197 12.88 1.22 28.78
N ALA A 198 12.29 1.41 29.97
CA ALA A 198 11.02 0.76 30.32
C ALA A 198 9.86 1.44 29.60
N TRP A 199 8.77 0.70 29.37
CA TRP A 199 7.50 1.28 28.93
C TRP A 199 7.04 2.34 29.93
N GLN A 200 6.56 3.45 29.40
CA GLN A 200 5.96 4.53 30.17
C GLN A 200 4.54 4.81 29.68
N GLY A 201 3.81 5.61 30.43
CA GLY A 201 2.44 5.92 30.09
C GLY A 201 1.92 7.15 30.79
N PHE A 202 0.95 7.78 30.14
CA PHE A 202 0.18 8.89 30.69
C PHE A 202 -1.21 8.91 30.06
N GLU A 203 -2.09 9.70 30.68
CA GLU A 203 -3.40 9.99 30.12
C GLU A 203 -3.24 11.10 29.07
N LEU A 204 -3.41 10.75 27.79
CA LEU A 204 -3.32 11.69 26.66
C LEU A 204 -4.51 12.65 26.65
N SER A 205 -5.68 12.16 27.07
CA SER A 205 -6.89 12.97 27.21
C SER A 205 -7.79 12.43 28.32
N GLY A 206 -8.37 13.34 29.11
CA GLY A 206 -9.05 13.04 30.37
C GLY A 206 -10.29 12.13 30.29
N PRO A 207 -10.83 11.67 31.42
CA PRO A 207 -12.04 10.85 31.47
C PRO A 207 -13.21 11.48 30.71
N GLY A 208 -13.99 10.65 30.00
CA GLY A 208 -15.11 11.09 29.18
C GLY A 208 -14.74 11.89 27.93
N SER A 209 -13.46 11.96 27.55
CA SER A 209 -13.03 12.71 26.37
C SER A 209 -13.30 11.97 25.06
N ALA A 210 -13.27 10.64 25.03
CA ALA A 210 -13.49 9.79 23.86
C ALA A 210 -14.78 8.98 23.96
N ALA A 211 -15.41 8.72 22.81
CA ALA A 211 -16.51 7.76 22.71
C ALA A 211 -15.99 6.33 22.94
N PRO A 212 -16.62 5.51 23.80
CA PRO A 212 -16.14 4.15 24.13
C PRO A 212 -16.03 3.18 22.94
N THR A 213 -16.77 3.44 21.88
CA THR A 213 -16.77 2.68 20.61
C THR A 213 -16.25 3.51 19.44
N GLY A 214 -15.76 4.72 19.71
CA GLY A 214 -15.26 5.63 18.69
C GLY A 214 -13.93 5.16 18.11
N GLY A 215 -13.68 5.54 16.86
CA GLY A 215 -12.40 5.29 16.23
C GLY A 215 -11.28 6.15 16.84
N ILE A 216 -10.08 5.58 16.85
CA ILE A 216 -8.81 6.27 17.08
C ILE A 216 -7.93 6.02 15.86
N ALA A 217 -7.34 7.09 15.32
CA ALA A 217 -6.37 7.02 14.23
C ALA A 217 -5.11 7.75 14.68
N ALA A 218 -3.94 7.16 14.44
CA ALA A 218 -2.65 7.75 14.72
C ALA A 218 -1.84 7.84 13.42
N VAL A 219 -1.18 8.97 13.20
CA VAL A 219 -0.32 9.22 12.05
C VAL A 219 0.99 9.83 12.55
N SER A 220 2.10 9.47 11.88
CA SER A 220 3.39 10.11 12.01
C SER A 220 3.85 10.52 10.62
N ARG A 221 3.98 11.82 10.37
CA ARG A 221 4.35 12.36 9.05
C ARG A 221 5.85 12.45 8.85
N ILE A 222 6.56 12.68 9.94
CA ILE A 222 8.02 12.81 10.01
C ILE A 222 8.50 12.10 11.28
N PRO A 223 9.76 11.66 11.34
CA PRO A 223 10.30 10.94 12.49
C PRO A 223 10.01 11.60 13.84
N GLY A 224 10.01 12.93 13.91
CA GLY A 224 9.80 13.70 15.14
C GLY A 224 8.38 14.24 15.36
N SER A 225 7.35 13.71 14.70
CA SER A 225 5.95 14.12 14.92
C SER A 225 5.04 12.92 15.19
N MET A 226 3.97 13.17 15.94
CA MET A 226 2.84 12.25 16.06
C MET A 226 1.55 13.03 16.21
N GLU A 227 0.49 12.50 15.61
CA GLU A 227 -0.86 13.04 15.70
C GLU A 227 -1.84 11.91 15.96
N VAL A 228 -2.76 12.12 16.91
CA VAL A 228 -3.80 11.19 17.31
C VAL A 228 -5.15 11.87 17.18
N PHE A 229 -5.98 11.32 16.31
CA PHE A 229 -7.34 11.79 16.07
C PHE A 229 -8.35 10.80 16.64
N PHE A 230 -9.37 11.30 17.33
CA PHE A 230 -10.41 10.43 17.90
C PHE A 230 -11.78 11.11 17.96
N VAL A 231 -12.82 10.29 17.96
CA VAL A 231 -14.20 10.76 18.15
C VAL A 231 -14.45 10.98 19.63
N GLY A 232 -14.82 12.21 19.99
CA GLY A 232 -15.14 12.60 21.35
C GLY A 232 -16.48 12.05 21.84
N ALA A 233 -16.68 11.94 23.16
CA ALA A 233 -17.92 11.39 23.72
C ALA A 233 -19.18 12.21 23.36
N ASN A 234 -19.00 13.50 23.04
CA ASN A 234 -20.05 14.41 22.55
C ASN A 234 -20.16 14.45 21.02
N GLY A 235 -19.49 13.54 20.29
CA GLY A 235 -19.43 13.54 18.83
C GLY A 235 -18.53 14.61 18.21
N SER A 236 -17.66 15.26 18.99
CA SER A 236 -16.58 16.08 18.42
C SER A 236 -15.51 15.22 17.74
N VAL A 237 -14.65 15.84 16.93
CA VAL A 237 -13.38 15.23 16.50
C VAL A 237 -12.26 15.96 17.22
N GLN A 238 -11.44 15.21 17.95
CA GLN A 238 -10.34 15.72 18.76
C GLN A 238 -9.02 15.44 18.09
N ASP A 239 -8.08 16.37 18.20
CA ASP A 239 -6.68 16.23 17.81
C ASP A 239 -5.80 16.28 19.06
N ARG A 240 -4.85 15.36 19.14
CA ARG A 240 -3.70 15.45 20.04
C ARG A 240 -2.44 15.32 19.20
N TYR A 241 -1.53 16.28 19.33
CA TYR A 241 -0.30 16.28 18.56
C TYR A 241 0.93 16.46 19.44
N TRP A 242 2.05 15.95 18.95
CA TRP A 242 3.34 15.99 19.59
C TRP A 242 4.45 16.23 18.60
N TYR A 243 5.43 17.00 19.05
CA TYR A 243 6.70 17.21 18.36
C TYR A 243 7.84 16.91 19.33
N GLU A 244 8.93 16.37 18.80
CA GLU A 244 10.13 16.07 19.58
C GLU A 244 10.60 17.30 20.40
N GLY A 245 10.81 17.08 21.70
CA GLY A 245 11.19 18.14 22.64
C GLY A 245 10.03 19.00 23.19
N ALA A 246 8.80 18.78 22.75
CA ALA A 246 7.61 19.46 23.26
C ALA A 246 6.72 18.53 24.12
N ALA A 247 5.85 19.14 24.93
CA ALA A 247 4.74 18.42 25.54
C ALA A 247 3.64 18.17 24.50
N TRP A 248 2.85 17.11 24.70
CA TRP A 248 1.63 16.89 23.94
C TRP A 248 0.70 18.10 24.05
N GLN A 249 0.08 18.44 22.94
CA GLN A 249 -0.89 19.52 22.81
C GLN A 249 -2.18 18.94 22.24
N GLY A 250 -3.25 19.73 22.27
CA GLY A 250 -4.52 19.29 21.73
C GLY A 250 -5.49 20.42 21.48
N PHE A 251 -6.38 20.19 20.54
CA PHE A 251 -7.51 21.07 20.25
C PHE A 251 -8.68 20.25 19.71
N GLU A 252 -9.84 20.89 19.67
CA GLU A 252 -11.03 20.34 19.02
C GLU A 252 -10.91 20.60 17.52
N LEU A 253 -10.67 19.55 16.73
CA LEU A 253 -10.58 19.63 15.28
C LEU A 253 -11.95 19.89 14.64
N SER A 254 -13.02 19.37 15.25
CA SER A 254 -14.40 19.67 14.86
C SER A 254 -15.34 19.61 16.07
N GLY A 255 -16.28 20.56 16.11
CA GLY A 255 -17.16 20.81 17.26
C GLY A 255 -18.06 19.64 17.67
N PRO A 256 -18.72 19.74 18.84
CA PRO A 256 -19.66 18.72 19.31
C PRO A 256 -20.72 18.38 18.26
N GLY A 257 -21.05 17.08 18.13
CA GLY A 257 -22.02 16.58 17.15
C GLY A 257 -21.53 16.54 15.69
N SER A 258 -20.24 16.76 15.43
CA SER A 258 -19.68 16.71 14.07
C SER A 258 -19.53 15.28 13.52
N ALA A 259 -19.25 14.30 14.37
CA ALA A 259 -18.97 12.91 14.01
C ALA A 259 -19.97 11.93 14.64
N ALA A 260 -20.29 10.87 13.91
CA ALA A 260 -21.06 9.75 14.43
C ALA A 260 -20.22 8.96 15.47
N PRO A 261 -20.73 8.66 16.67
CA PRO A 261 -19.96 7.96 17.73
C PRO A 261 -19.48 6.56 17.35
N THR A 262 -20.11 5.93 16.37
CA THR A 262 -19.80 4.61 15.82
C THR A 262 -19.25 4.68 14.40
N GLY A 263 -19.17 5.87 13.81
CA GLY A 263 -18.58 6.08 12.49
C GLY A 263 -17.06 5.98 12.58
N GLY A 264 -16.41 5.56 11.50
CA GLY A 264 -14.95 5.55 11.46
C GLY A 264 -14.36 6.94 11.28
N ILE A 265 -13.09 7.04 11.68
CA ILE A 265 -12.18 8.13 11.40
C ILE A 265 -10.97 7.54 10.68
N ALA A 266 -10.54 8.18 9.61
CA ALA A 266 -9.31 7.86 8.90
C ALA A 266 -8.44 9.11 8.86
N ALA A 267 -7.15 8.95 9.12
CA ALA A 267 -6.17 10.01 8.98
C ALA A 267 -5.08 9.54 8.03
N VAL A 268 -4.67 10.42 7.13
CA VAL A 268 -3.63 10.15 6.13
C VAL A 268 -2.69 11.34 6.04
N SER A 269 -1.44 11.07 5.67
CA SER A 269 -0.47 12.08 5.29
C SER A 269 0.18 11.64 4.00
N ARG A 270 0.00 12.46 2.97
CA ARG A 270 0.53 12.20 1.62
C ARG A 270 1.94 12.77 1.41
N ILE A 271 2.29 13.84 2.12
CA ILE A 271 3.61 14.46 2.16
C ILE A 271 3.95 14.91 3.59
N PRO A 272 5.24 15.10 3.96
CA PRO A 272 5.65 15.51 5.30
C PRO A 272 4.90 16.72 5.87
N GLY A 273 4.54 17.68 5.00
CA GLY A 273 3.86 18.92 5.36
C GLY A 273 2.34 18.90 5.18
N SER A 274 1.68 17.73 5.09
CA SER A 274 0.22 17.62 4.92
C SER A 274 -0.40 16.64 5.91
N MET A 275 -1.65 16.89 6.28
CA MET A 275 -2.51 15.92 6.98
C MET A 275 -3.95 16.09 6.54
N GLU A 276 -4.65 14.97 6.45
CA GLU A 276 -6.06 14.94 6.13
C GLU A 276 -6.78 13.92 7.03
N VAL A 277 -7.95 14.31 7.54
CA VAL A 277 -8.79 13.54 8.45
C VAL A 277 -10.19 13.45 7.87
N PHE A 278 -10.64 12.23 7.65
CA PHE A 278 -11.96 11.90 7.11
C PHE A 278 -12.82 11.23 8.17
N PHE A 279 -14.07 11.66 8.29
CA PHE A 279 -15.02 11.06 9.25
C PHE A 279 -16.47 11.16 8.78
N VAL A 280 -17.30 10.25 9.29
CA VAL A 280 -18.74 10.23 9.01
C VAL A 280 -19.48 11.09 10.04
N GLY A 281 -20.30 12.04 9.57
CA GLY A 281 -21.17 12.84 10.41
C GLY A 281 -22.44 12.09 10.84
N PRO A 282 -23.14 12.51 11.93
CA PRO A 282 -24.35 11.84 12.40
C PRO A 282 -25.51 11.78 11.40
N ASN A 283 -25.51 12.67 10.41
CA ASN A 283 -26.48 12.70 9.30
C ASN A 283 -26.04 11.86 8.08
N GLY A 284 -24.94 11.10 8.19
CA GLY A 284 -24.36 10.33 7.09
C GLY A 284 -23.59 11.16 6.05
N SER A 285 -23.27 12.42 6.32
CA SER A 285 -22.28 13.16 5.51
C SER A 285 -20.88 12.59 5.72
N VAL A 286 -19.98 12.79 4.76
CA VAL A 286 -18.54 12.53 4.93
C VAL A 286 -17.85 13.88 4.98
N GLN A 287 -17.07 14.11 6.04
CA GLN A 287 -16.38 15.37 6.30
C GLN A 287 -14.89 15.19 6.05
N ASP A 288 -14.27 16.25 5.55
CA ASP A 288 -12.82 16.39 5.41
C ASP A 288 -12.33 17.50 6.35
N ARG A 289 -11.21 17.23 7.02
CA ARG A 289 -10.38 18.25 7.65
C ARG A 289 -8.95 18.10 7.14
N TYR A 290 -8.39 19.17 6.61
CA TYR A 290 -7.04 19.15 6.06
C TYR A 290 -6.16 20.24 6.64
N TRP A 291 -4.86 19.98 6.64
CA TRP A 291 -3.84 20.89 7.14
C TRP A 291 -2.61 20.85 6.24
N TYR A 292 -2.01 22.02 6.05
CA TYR A 292 -0.71 22.18 5.43
C TYR A 292 0.20 22.96 6.37
N GLU A 293 1.50 22.62 6.34
CA GLU A 293 2.51 23.29 7.15
C GLU A 293 2.47 24.82 6.97
N GLY A 294 2.49 25.54 8.09
CA GLY A 294 2.37 27.00 8.15
C GLY A 294 0.93 27.54 8.04
N GLY A 295 -0.06 26.69 7.82
CA GLY A 295 -1.48 27.03 7.76
C GLY A 295 -2.29 26.65 9.00
N ALA A 296 -3.54 27.11 9.05
CA ALA A 296 -4.55 26.60 9.96
C ALA A 296 -5.25 25.37 9.36
N TRP A 297 -5.83 24.52 10.21
CA TRP A 297 -6.75 23.48 9.76
C TRP A 297 -7.94 24.09 9.03
N GLN A 298 -8.32 23.45 7.93
CA GLN A 298 -9.47 23.80 7.12
C GLN A 298 -10.37 22.57 6.99
N GLY A 299 -11.55 22.76 6.40
CA GLY A 299 -12.47 21.66 6.21
C GLY A 299 -13.61 21.98 5.27
N PHE A 300 -14.18 20.93 4.71
CA PHE A 300 -15.36 20.98 3.86
C PHE A 300 -16.13 19.66 3.98
N GLU A 301 -17.36 19.67 3.47
CA GLU A 301 -18.16 18.46 3.33
C GLU A 301 -17.72 17.73 2.06
N LEU A 302 -17.09 16.57 2.20
CA LEU A 302 -16.61 15.73 1.09
C LEU A 302 -17.77 15.02 0.38
N ALA A 303 -18.79 14.60 1.15
CA ALA A 303 -20.02 14.02 0.61
C ALA A 303 -21.23 14.46 1.45
N PRO A 304 -22.36 14.79 0.80
CA PRO A 304 -23.53 15.37 1.48
C PRO A 304 -24.21 14.42 2.45
N ALA A 305 -25.08 14.96 3.29
CA ALA A 305 -25.93 14.18 4.21
C ALA A 305 -26.61 12.99 3.50
N GLY A 306 -26.62 11.83 4.17
CA GLY A 306 -27.16 10.58 3.66
C GLY A 306 -26.23 9.78 2.72
N SER A 307 -24.98 10.23 2.50
CA SER A 307 -24.03 9.54 1.61
C SER A 307 -23.40 8.29 2.22
N ALA A 308 -23.21 8.23 3.53
CA ALA A 308 -22.51 7.16 4.25
C ALA A 308 -23.35 6.56 5.38
N SER A 309 -23.14 5.26 5.64
CA SER A 309 -23.63 4.60 6.86
C SER A 309 -22.90 5.15 8.08
N THR A 310 -23.64 5.43 9.16
CA THR A 310 -23.09 5.91 10.43
C THR A 310 -22.48 4.79 11.31
N HIS A 311 -22.47 3.55 10.80
CA HIS A 311 -21.98 2.37 11.50
C HIS A 311 -20.81 1.70 10.77
N THR A 312 -20.31 2.30 9.69
CA THR A 312 -19.12 1.84 8.98
C THR A 312 -17.98 2.85 9.10
N GLY A 313 -16.78 2.38 8.79
CA GLY A 313 -15.61 3.23 8.67
C GLY A 313 -15.50 3.92 7.31
N VAL A 314 -14.65 4.94 7.29
CA VAL A 314 -14.06 5.50 6.07
C VAL A 314 -12.65 4.91 5.94
N ALA A 315 -12.21 4.58 4.72
CA ALA A 315 -10.81 4.30 4.44
C ALA A 315 -10.27 5.39 3.52
N ALA A 316 -9.05 5.86 3.78
CA ALA A 316 -8.37 6.85 2.95
C ALA A 316 -6.97 6.35 2.61
N VAL A 317 -6.55 6.56 1.36
CA VAL A 317 -5.21 6.22 0.87
C VAL A 317 -4.67 7.35 0.00
N SER A 318 -3.34 7.44 -0.06
CA SER A 318 -2.62 8.28 -1.01
C SER A 318 -1.58 7.39 -1.68
N ARG A 319 -1.48 7.52 -3.01
CA ARG A 319 -0.68 6.62 -3.87
C ARG A 319 0.57 7.29 -4.38
N ILE A 320 0.45 8.59 -4.58
CA ILE A 320 1.50 9.51 -4.97
C ILE A 320 1.28 10.81 -4.19
N PRO A 321 2.33 11.65 -4.00
CA PRO A 321 2.23 12.89 -3.24
C PRO A 321 1.03 13.78 -3.60
N GLY A 322 0.63 13.81 -4.88
CA GLY A 322 -0.46 14.63 -5.39
C GLY A 322 -1.80 13.92 -5.59
N SER A 323 -2.06 12.76 -4.97
CA SER A 323 -3.35 12.05 -5.06
C SER A 323 -3.96 11.74 -3.70
N MET A 324 -5.27 11.55 -3.68
CA MET A 324 -5.99 11.07 -2.51
C MET A 324 -7.28 10.39 -2.87
N GLU A 325 -7.58 9.28 -2.20
CA GLU A 325 -8.79 8.51 -2.42
C GLU A 325 -9.43 8.13 -1.09
N VAL A 326 -10.75 8.27 -1.04
CA VAL A 326 -11.57 8.05 0.15
C VAL A 326 -12.73 7.14 -0.21
N PHE A 327 -12.81 6.01 0.49
CA PHE A 327 -13.82 4.98 0.30
C PHE A 327 -14.75 4.90 1.50
N PHE A 328 -16.05 4.78 1.26
CA PHE A 328 -17.04 4.61 2.31
C PHE A 328 -18.25 3.81 1.84
N VAL A 329 -18.95 3.20 2.80
CA VAL A 329 -20.18 2.42 2.53
C VAL A 329 -21.40 3.32 2.69
N GLY A 330 -22.27 3.37 1.69
CA GLY A 330 -23.54 4.08 1.74
C GLY A 330 -24.60 3.38 2.60
N PRO A 331 -25.68 4.08 3.05
CA PRO A 331 -26.72 3.48 3.88
C PRO A 331 -27.49 2.33 3.22
N ASN A 332 -27.45 2.25 1.89
CA ASN A 332 -28.04 1.17 1.09
C ASN A 332 -27.04 0.04 0.78
N GLY A 333 -25.85 0.04 1.37
CA GLY A 333 -24.79 -0.94 1.12
C GLY A 333 -24.05 -0.73 -0.22
N SER A 334 -24.20 0.41 -0.89
CA SER A 334 -23.28 0.78 -1.99
C SER A 334 -21.88 1.08 -1.44
N VAL A 335 -20.86 0.99 -2.29
CA VAL A 335 -19.51 1.46 -1.96
C VAL A 335 -19.24 2.69 -2.82
N GLN A 336 -18.81 3.77 -2.18
CA GLN A 336 -18.60 5.07 -2.81
C GLN A 336 -17.11 5.39 -2.81
N ASP A 337 -16.67 6.06 -3.88
CA ASP A 337 -15.33 6.59 -4.05
C ASP A 337 -15.40 8.13 -4.12
N ARG A 338 -14.45 8.78 -3.44
CA ARG A 338 -14.11 10.18 -3.67
C ARG A 338 -12.61 10.27 -3.92
N TYR A 339 -12.22 10.95 -4.98
CA TYR A 339 -10.82 11.10 -5.35
C TYR A 339 -10.45 12.54 -5.66
N TRP A 340 -9.18 12.86 -5.45
CA TRP A 340 -8.60 14.17 -5.70
C TRP A 340 -7.20 14.05 -6.27
N TYR A 341 -6.88 15.00 -7.16
CA TYR A 341 -5.55 15.22 -7.67
C TYR A 341 -5.18 16.68 -7.47
N GLU A 342 -3.90 16.94 -7.20
CA GLU A 342 -3.38 18.29 -7.01
C GLU A 342 -3.75 19.23 -8.17
N GLY A 343 -4.24 20.43 -7.81
CA GLY A 343 -4.74 21.41 -8.77
C GLY A 343 -6.17 21.16 -9.29
N GLY A 344 -6.79 20.04 -8.93
CA GLY A 344 -8.17 19.69 -9.28
C GLY A 344 -9.18 19.88 -8.14
N ALA A 345 -10.46 19.73 -8.49
CA ALA A 345 -11.54 19.57 -7.52
C ALA A 345 -11.71 18.10 -7.15
N TRP A 346 -12.25 17.83 -5.96
CA TRP A 346 -12.70 16.50 -5.57
C TRP A 346 -13.78 16.00 -6.53
N GLN A 347 -13.68 14.73 -6.91
CA GLN A 347 -14.64 14.03 -7.75
C GLN A 347 -15.07 12.73 -7.05
N GLY A 348 -16.05 12.04 -7.61
CA GLY A 348 -16.47 10.76 -7.07
C GLY A 348 -17.46 10.04 -7.95
N PHE A 349 -17.63 8.76 -7.65
CA PHE A 349 -18.56 7.86 -8.33
C PHE A 349 -18.96 6.74 -7.37
N GLU A 350 -20.03 6.03 -7.72
CA GLU A 350 -20.40 4.78 -7.05
C GLU A 350 -19.47 3.67 -7.55
N LEU A 351 -18.63 3.14 -6.66
CA LEU A 351 -17.68 2.08 -6.96
C LEU A 351 -18.37 0.72 -7.05
N ALA A 352 -19.31 0.45 -6.14
CA ALA A 352 -20.13 -0.76 -6.15
C ALA A 352 -21.59 -0.43 -5.85
N PRO A 353 -22.56 -1.08 -6.54
CA PRO A 353 -23.97 -0.73 -6.44
C PRO A 353 -24.58 -1.05 -5.08
N ALA A 354 -25.79 -0.52 -4.83
CA ALA A 354 -26.57 -0.81 -3.64
C ALA A 354 -26.65 -2.32 -3.32
N GLY A 355 -26.54 -2.67 -2.03
CA GLY A 355 -26.51 -4.05 -1.54
C GLY A 355 -25.18 -4.77 -1.69
N SER A 356 -24.12 -4.10 -2.17
CA SER A 356 -22.81 -4.72 -2.36
C SER A 356 -22.07 -4.99 -1.07
N ALA A 357 -22.08 -4.06 -0.11
CA ALA A 357 -21.35 -4.10 1.15
C ALA A 357 -22.29 -4.22 2.36
N SER A 358 -21.78 -4.80 3.45
CA SER A 358 -22.42 -4.76 4.76
C SER A 358 -22.34 -3.33 5.32
N ILE A 359 -23.44 -2.88 5.93
CA ILE A 359 -23.56 -1.52 6.50
C ILE A 359 -23.00 -1.41 7.93
N THR A 360 -22.37 -2.47 8.42
CA THR A 360 -21.74 -2.56 9.76
C THR A 360 -20.29 -3.05 9.71
N SER A 361 -19.75 -3.37 8.54
CA SER A 361 -18.35 -3.70 8.34
C SER A 361 -17.59 -2.53 7.73
N GLY A 362 -16.31 -2.41 8.06
CA GLY A 362 -15.43 -1.44 7.43
C GLY A 362 -15.07 -1.83 5.99
N VAL A 363 -14.52 -0.85 5.28
CA VAL A 363 -13.74 -1.03 4.06
C VAL A 363 -12.25 -1.00 4.43
N ALA A 364 -11.41 -1.76 3.71
CA ALA A 364 -9.96 -1.71 3.84
C ALA A 364 -9.37 -1.36 2.47
N ALA A 365 -8.54 -0.32 2.42
CA ALA A 365 -7.89 0.12 1.19
C ALA A 365 -6.37 0.11 1.37
N VAL A 366 -5.64 -0.30 0.34
CA VAL A 366 -4.17 -0.30 0.29
C VAL A 366 -3.72 0.29 -1.04
N SER A 367 -2.62 1.02 -1.01
CA SER A 367 -1.79 1.30 -2.18
C SER A 367 -0.41 0.73 -1.92
N ARG A 368 -0.05 -0.30 -2.67
CA ARG A 368 1.21 -1.04 -2.50
C ARG A 368 2.33 -0.52 -3.40
N ILE A 369 1.99 0.12 -4.51
CA ILE A 369 2.92 0.83 -5.39
C ILE A 369 2.26 2.12 -5.91
N PRO A 370 3.06 3.14 -6.30
CA PRO A 370 2.55 4.28 -7.05
C PRO A 370 1.64 3.84 -8.19
N GLY A 371 0.44 4.43 -8.28
CA GLY A 371 -0.51 4.05 -9.32
C GLY A 371 -1.23 2.71 -9.11
N SER A 372 -1.18 2.08 -7.92
CA SER A 372 -2.11 0.99 -7.57
C SER A 372 -3.09 1.40 -6.48
N MET A 373 -4.29 0.82 -6.55
CA MET A 373 -5.24 0.75 -5.45
C MET A 373 -5.90 -0.60 -5.40
N GLU A 374 -6.11 -1.05 -4.19
CA GLU A 374 -6.89 -2.23 -3.89
C GLU A 374 -7.81 -1.93 -2.72
N LEU A 375 -9.06 -2.33 -2.84
CA LEU A 375 -10.12 -2.11 -1.87
C LEU A 375 -10.84 -3.44 -1.58
N TRP A 376 -10.92 -3.79 -0.30
CA TRP A 376 -11.67 -4.95 0.18
C TRP A 376 -12.80 -4.55 1.10
N PHE A 377 -13.91 -5.26 0.98
CA PHE A 377 -15.03 -5.11 1.90
C PHE A 377 -15.82 -6.40 2.05
N VAL A 378 -16.46 -6.53 3.22
CA VAL A 378 -17.43 -7.59 3.46
C VAL A 378 -18.77 -7.21 2.84
N GLY A 379 -19.30 -8.09 2.00
CA GLY A 379 -20.58 -7.93 1.33
C GLY A 379 -21.77 -8.06 2.27
N GLY A 380 -22.93 -7.51 1.87
CA GLY A 380 -24.17 -7.69 2.63
C GLY A 380 -24.63 -9.15 2.71
N ASP A 381 -24.19 -9.97 1.76
CA ASP A 381 -24.34 -11.42 1.70
C ASP A 381 -23.20 -12.19 2.41
N ALA A 382 -22.36 -11.51 3.19
CA ALA A 382 -21.18 -12.08 3.83
C ALA A 382 -20.11 -12.63 2.85
N SER A 383 -20.11 -12.20 1.58
CA SER A 383 -18.93 -12.37 0.70
C SER A 383 -17.78 -11.45 1.10
N VAL A 384 -16.57 -11.72 0.64
CA VAL A 384 -15.47 -10.76 0.61
C VAL A 384 -15.31 -10.34 -0.85
N ARG A 385 -15.35 -9.04 -1.10
CA ARG A 385 -15.28 -8.46 -2.44
C ARG A 385 -14.05 -7.59 -2.56
N ASP A 386 -13.48 -7.59 -3.75
CA ASP A 386 -12.28 -6.86 -4.13
C ASP A 386 -12.62 -5.90 -5.27
N HIS A 387 -12.09 -4.67 -5.18
CA HIS A 387 -12.04 -3.71 -6.27
C HIS A 387 -10.62 -3.19 -6.39
N PHE A 388 -10.08 -3.14 -7.60
CA PHE A 388 -8.73 -2.67 -7.82
C PHE A 388 -8.63 -1.74 -9.03
N TRP A 389 -7.61 -0.91 -9.00
CA TRP A 389 -7.31 0.07 -10.03
C TRP A 389 -5.80 0.16 -10.23
N TYR A 390 -5.39 0.24 -11.49
CA TYR A 390 -4.00 0.46 -11.89
C TYR A 390 -3.90 1.64 -12.84
N ASP A 391 -2.91 2.50 -12.62
CA ASP A 391 -2.59 3.57 -13.54
C ASP A 391 -1.87 2.99 -14.76
N THR A 392 -2.54 3.01 -15.90
CA THR A 392 -2.00 2.51 -17.16
C THR A 392 -1.49 3.62 -18.06
N SER A 393 -1.34 4.84 -17.54
CA SER A 393 -0.74 5.97 -18.25
C SER A 393 0.62 5.58 -18.81
N SER A 394 0.87 5.94 -20.07
CA SER A 394 2.08 5.59 -20.80
C SER A 394 2.86 6.81 -21.26
N LYS A 395 4.18 6.65 -21.37
CA LYS A 395 5.11 7.59 -21.97
C LYS A 395 5.87 6.87 -23.07
N ASN A 396 5.86 7.47 -24.26
CA ASN A 396 6.56 6.95 -25.43
C ASN A 396 7.86 7.73 -25.61
N PHE A 397 8.91 7.02 -25.99
CA PHE A 397 10.20 7.54 -26.37
C PHE A 397 10.60 6.97 -27.72
N ASP A 398 10.90 7.85 -28.65
CA ASP A 398 11.12 7.52 -30.06
C ASP A 398 12.41 8.17 -30.53
N GLN A 399 13.28 7.40 -31.18
CA GLN A 399 14.46 7.94 -31.84
C GLN A 399 14.85 7.08 -33.04
N ASP A 400 15.04 7.73 -34.20
CA ASP A 400 15.72 7.13 -35.34
C ASP A 400 17.21 6.99 -35.06
N VAL A 401 17.78 5.85 -35.42
CA VAL A 401 19.19 5.52 -35.21
C VAL A 401 19.85 5.25 -36.56
N THR A 402 21.06 5.75 -36.73
CA THR A 402 21.81 5.66 -37.98
C THR A 402 23.26 5.32 -37.67
N THR A 403 23.95 4.79 -38.67
CA THR A 403 25.40 4.53 -38.61
C THR A 403 26.08 5.16 -39.84
N ASP A 404 27.41 5.19 -39.81
CA ASP A 404 28.22 5.59 -40.97
C ASP A 404 28.33 4.46 -42.03
N ILE A 405 27.83 3.26 -41.71
CA ILE A 405 27.67 2.15 -42.67
C ILE A 405 26.21 2.03 -43.10
N ALA A 406 25.92 1.11 -44.02
CA ALA A 406 24.63 1.07 -44.70
C ALA A 406 23.45 0.51 -43.86
N VAL A 407 23.54 0.52 -42.52
CA VAL A 407 22.44 0.13 -41.62
C VAL A 407 21.88 1.36 -40.89
N GLY A 408 20.56 1.47 -40.89
CA GLY A 408 19.79 2.46 -40.12
C GLY A 408 18.59 1.80 -39.49
N GLY A 409 17.85 2.53 -38.66
CA GLY A 409 16.75 1.94 -37.93
C GLY A 409 16.04 2.90 -36.99
N SER A 410 15.26 2.35 -36.08
CA SER A 410 14.58 3.10 -35.02
C SER A 410 14.54 2.32 -33.71
N ALA A 411 14.46 3.07 -32.62
CA ALA A 411 14.22 2.56 -31.28
C ALA A 411 12.97 3.24 -30.70
N HIS A 412 12.00 2.43 -30.31
CA HIS A 412 10.76 2.84 -29.67
C HIS A 412 10.66 2.19 -28.29
N VAL A 413 10.58 3.01 -27.24
CA VAL A 413 10.37 2.55 -25.86
C VAL A 413 9.05 3.11 -25.36
N VAL A 414 8.18 2.22 -24.87
CA VAL A 414 7.00 2.61 -24.09
C VAL A 414 7.26 2.22 -22.66
N MET A 415 7.01 3.14 -21.73
CA MET A 415 6.95 2.85 -20.30
C MET A 415 5.57 3.23 -19.78
N ARG A 416 5.03 2.45 -18.84
CA ARG A 416 3.74 2.70 -18.19
C ARG A 416 3.89 2.76 -16.68
N GLN A 417 3.01 3.52 -16.03
CA GLN A 417 3.05 3.72 -14.59
C GLN A 417 2.89 2.43 -13.79
N ASP A 418 2.12 1.47 -14.28
CA ASP A 418 1.99 0.11 -13.73
C ASP A 418 3.25 -0.78 -13.90
N GLY A 419 4.35 -0.20 -14.37
CA GLY A 419 5.63 -0.87 -14.52
C GLY A 419 5.79 -1.61 -15.85
N PHE A 420 4.74 -1.68 -16.68
CA PHE A 420 4.87 -2.26 -18.02
C PHE A 420 5.86 -1.44 -18.86
N TYR A 421 6.63 -2.14 -19.68
CA TYR A 421 7.39 -1.53 -20.75
C TYR A 421 7.38 -2.37 -22.02
N SER A 422 7.57 -1.70 -23.15
CA SER A 422 7.93 -2.34 -24.41
C SER A 422 9.17 -1.68 -25.00
N PHE A 423 10.01 -2.49 -25.63
CA PHE A 423 11.14 -2.05 -26.44
C PHE A 423 10.98 -2.64 -27.84
N THR A 424 10.71 -1.79 -28.80
CA THR A 424 10.56 -2.13 -30.20
C THR A 424 11.70 -1.51 -30.99
N THR A 425 12.31 -2.30 -31.86
CA THR A 425 13.36 -1.82 -32.75
C THR A 425 13.10 -2.24 -34.17
N HIS A 426 13.50 -1.39 -35.11
CA HIS A 426 13.59 -1.70 -36.52
C HIS A 426 15.03 -1.47 -36.96
N ALA A 427 15.60 -2.37 -37.75
CA ALA A 427 16.83 -2.13 -38.50
C ALA A 427 16.61 -2.47 -39.96
N HIS A 428 17.17 -1.66 -40.85
CA HIS A 428 17.15 -1.87 -42.29
C HIS A 428 18.54 -1.67 -42.89
N ASP A 429 18.97 -2.65 -43.66
CA ASP A 429 20.21 -2.63 -44.41
C ASP A 429 19.99 -2.13 -45.83
N SER A 430 20.52 -0.95 -46.14
CA SER A 430 20.50 -0.32 -47.46
C SER A 430 21.68 -0.74 -48.36
N GLY A 431 22.62 -1.52 -47.83
CA GLY A 431 23.91 -1.86 -48.41
C GLY A 431 23.98 -3.18 -49.17
N PHE A 432 25.23 -3.55 -49.44
CA PHE A 432 25.59 -4.72 -50.23
C PHE A 432 25.89 -5.94 -49.35
N ASP A 433 26.69 -5.74 -48.31
CA ASP A 433 27.16 -6.78 -47.37
C ASP A 433 26.14 -7.03 -46.27
N ASN A 434 26.23 -8.18 -45.60
CA ASN A 434 25.39 -8.47 -44.44
C ASN A 434 25.95 -7.77 -43.20
N ILE A 435 25.06 -7.21 -42.38
CA ILE A 435 25.44 -6.42 -41.22
C ILE A 435 24.89 -7.06 -39.95
N ASP A 436 25.81 -7.38 -39.03
CA ASP A 436 25.47 -7.63 -37.63
C ASP A 436 25.39 -6.27 -36.92
N TYR A 437 24.37 -6.08 -36.08
CA TYR A 437 24.16 -4.79 -35.44
C TYR A 437 23.71 -4.93 -33.99
N THR A 438 23.83 -3.85 -33.23
CA THR A 438 23.26 -3.67 -31.89
C THR A 438 22.57 -2.32 -31.78
N ILE A 439 21.29 -2.33 -31.42
CA ILE A 439 20.57 -1.13 -30.99
C ILE A 439 20.58 -1.08 -29.47
N SER A 440 21.01 0.05 -28.92
CA SER A 440 20.99 0.32 -27.48
C SER A 440 20.17 1.57 -27.21
N ALA A 441 19.32 1.56 -26.18
CA ALA A 441 18.51 2.69 -25.78
C ALA A 441 18.56 2.91 -24.27
N ALA A 442 18.43 4.16 -23.83
CA ALA A 442 18.45 4.56 -22.43
C ALA A 442 17.43 5.67 -22.15
N VAL A 443 16.68 5.53 -21.06
CA VAL A 443 15.86 6.59 -20.47
C VAL A 443 16.49 6.98 -19.13
N MET A 444 16.87 8.25 -18.97
CA MET A 444 17.40 8.80 -17.73
C MET A 444 16.39 9.74 -17.09
N THR A 445 16.03 9.46 -15.85
CA THR A 445 15.19 10.36 -15.04
C THR A 445 16.00 11.53 -14.46
N PRO A 446 15.37 12.67 -14.09
CA PRO A 446 16.04 13.81 -13.47
C PRO A 446 16.79 13.49 -12.18
N ASP A 447 16.47 12.40 -11.47
CA ASP A 447 17.19 11.97 -10.28
C ASP A 447 18.50 11.23 -10.62
N GLY A 448 18.72 10.83 -11.88
CA GLY A 448 19.94 10.17 -12.35
C GLY A 448 19.81 8.65 -12.48
N THR A 449 18.63 8.07 -12.25
CA THR A 449 18.32 6.67 -12.54
C THR A 449 18.21 6.45 -14.05
N VAL A 450 18.92 5.46 -14.59
CA VAL A 450 18.96 5.11 -16.02
C VAL A 450 18.37 3.72 -16.27
N PHE A 451 17.35 3.64 -17.11
CA PHE A 451 16.79 2.38 -17.62
C PHE A 451 17.40 2.07 -18.98
N THR A 452 17.93 0.86 -19.17
CA THR A 452 18.63 0.49 -20.40
C THR A 452 17.99 -0.69 -21.12
N PHE A 453 18.03 -0.62 -22.45
CA PHE A 453 17.50 -1.61 -23.38
C PHE A 453 18.56 -1.90 -24.43
N GLN A 454 18.77 -3.17 -24.77
CA GLN A 454 19.73 -3.56 -25.80
C GLN A 454 19.18 -4.74 -26.61
N ARG A 455 19.42 -4.73 -27.93
CA ARG A 455 19.10 -5.84 -28.84
C ARG A 455 20.16 -5.90 -29.93
N SER A 456 20.80 -7.06 -30.08
CA SER A 456 21.66 -7.36 -31.22
C SER A 456 20.92 -8.20 -32.26
N GLY A 457 21.15 -7.90 -33.54
CA GLY A 457 20.47 -8.51 -34.67
C GLY A 457 21.33 -8.66 -35.91
N HIS A 458 20.68 -9.07 -36.99
CA HIS A 458 21.30 -9.30 -38.28
C HIS A 458 20.37 -8.83 -39.39
N THR A 459 20.95 -8.20 -40.41
CA THR A 459 20.27 -7.84 -41.65
C THR A 459 21.07 -8.32 -42.84
N GLU A 460 20.38 -8.77 -43.88
CA GLU A 460 21.02 -9.24 -45.10
C GLU A 460 21.19 -8.11 -46.12
N GLY A 461 22.38 -8.02 -46.71
CA GLY A 461 22.67 -7.09 -47.78
C GLY A 461 22.07 -7.55 -49.11
N THR A 462 22.15 -6.68 -50.12
CA THR A 462 21.47 -6.88 -51.43
C THR A 462 21.83 -8.20 -52.15
N VAL A 463 22.93 -8.86 -51.80
CA VAL A 463 23.39 -10.10 -52.47
C VAL A 463 23.22 -11.40 -51.69
N ALA A 464 22.70 -11.36 -50.45
CA ALA A 464 22.63 -12.54 -49.57
C ALA A 464 21.79 -13.72 -50.13
N GLY A 465 20.94 -13.46 -51.12
CA GLY A 465 20.11 -14.47 -51.77
C GLY A 465 20.52 -14.82 -53.21
N LEU A 466 21.54 -14.20 -53.81
CA LEU A 466 21.78 -14.42 -55.24
C LEU A 466 22.25 -15.86 -55.56
N PRO A 467 21.77 -16.45 -56.67
CA PRO A 467 20.84 -15.87 -57.65
C PRO A 467 19.35 -16.21 -57.43
N PHE A 468 18.96 -16.88 -56.34
CA PHE A 468 17.62 -17.51 -56.22
C PHE A 468 16.82 -17.15 -54.95
N GLY A 469 17.30 -16.25 -54.10
CA GLY A 469 16.71 -15.85 -52.84
C GLY A 469 16.51 -14.34 -52.75
N THR A 470 15.51 -13.94 -51.96
CA THR A 470 15.24 -12.54 -51.60
C THR A 470 15.92 -12.27 -50.26
N PRO A 471 16.88 -11.32 -50.17
CA PRO A 471 17.52 -10.98 -48.91
C PRO A 471 16.52 -10.46 -47.87
N ASP A 472 16.69 -10.85 -46.60
CA ASP A 472 15.95 -10.28 -45.49
C ASP A 472 16.63 -9.02 -44.95
N ARG A 473 16.23 -7.89 -45.54
CA ARG A 473 16.88 -6.58 -45.30
C ARG A 473 16.36 -5.85 -44.06
N ASN A 474 15.36 -6.40 -43.38
CA ASN A 474 14.75 -5.79 -42.20
C ASN A 474 14.81 -6.74 -41.01
N ASP A 475 15.16 -6.23 -39.83
CA ASP A 475 15.01 -6.95 -38.57
C ASP A 475 14.14 -6.11 -37.62
N ASP A 476 12.88 -6.56 -37.48
CA ASP A 476 11.89 -5.99 -36.57
C ASP A 476 11.83 -6.83 -35.29
N PHE A 477 11.98 -6.16 -34.15
CA PHE A 477 11.95 -6.81 -32.85
C PHE A 477 11.02 -6.07 -31.88
N THR A 478 10.32 -6.81 -31.04
CA THR A 478 9.57 -6.25 -29.91
C THR A 478 9.74 -7.14 -28.69
N PHE A 479 10.17 -6.52 -27.59
CA PHE A 479 10.16 -7.11 -26.26
C PHE A 479 9.15 -6.37 -25.39
N VAL A 480 8.44 -7.11 -24.54
CA VAL A 480 7.59 -6.53 -23.50
C VAL A 480 7.95 -7.13 -22.16
N GLY A 481 7.86 -6.32 -21.12
CA GLY A 481 8.12 -6.76 -19.76
C GLY A 481 7.41 -5.89 -18.74
N ASN A 482 7.63 -6.21 -17.47
CA ASN A 482 7.21 -5.38 -16.35
C ASN A 482 8.40 -5.20 -15.41
N ASN A 483 8.60 -3.99 -14.88
CA ASN A 483 9.60 -3.73 -13.86
C ASN A 483 9.07 -2.69 -12.83
N PRO A 484 9.03 -3.04 -11.53
CA PRO A 484 8.47 -2.16 -10.49
C PRO A 484 9.27 -0.87 -10.29
N GLN A 485 10.53 -0.80 -10.75
CA GLN A 485 11.31 0.44 -10.69
C GLN A 485 10.77 1.51 -11.64
N ILE A 486 10.09 1.13 -12.73
CA ILE A 486 9.41 2.10 -13.60
C ILE A 486 8.30 2.80 -12.82
N THR A 487 7.50 2.03 -12.08
CA THR A 487 6.46 2.56 -11.20
C THR A 487 7.04 3.51 -10.15
N ALA A 488 8.10 3.08 -9.46
CA ALA A 488 8.76 3.89 -8.43
C ALA A 488 9.39 5.19 -8.95
N LYS A 489 9.72 5.25 -10.25
CA LYS A 489 10.39 6.38 -10.89
C LYS A 489 9.52 7.10 -11.91
N TRP A 490 8.21 6.85 -11.91
CA TRP A 490 7.30 7.29 -12.97
C TRP A 490 7.32 8.80 -13.23
N ASP A 491 7.22 9.63 -12.18
CA ASP A 491 7.26 11.09 -12.32
C ASP A 491 8.58 11.58 -12.93
N GLY A 492 9.68 10.88 -12.62
CA GLY A 492 10.98 11.11 -13.22
C GLY A 492 11.03 10.69 -14.70
N ILE A 493 10.37 9.59 -15.06
CA ILE A 493 10.26 9.10 -16.44
C ILE A 493 9.45 10.07 -17.31
N LEU A 494 8.38 10.68 -16.78
CA LEU A 494 7.59 11.67 -17.51
C LEU A 494 8.44 12.85 -18.02
N ASN A 495 9.48 13.20 -17.26
CA ASN A 495 10.46 14.26 -17.54
C ASN A 495 11.84 13.69 -17.95
N GLY A 496 11.90 12.41 -18.31
CA GLY A 496 13.15 11.71 -18.60
C GLY A 496 13.78 12.15 -19.92
N THR A 497 15.11 12.16 -19.96
CA THR A 497 15.88 12.27 -21.19
C THR A 497 15.97 10.89 -21.84
N PHE A 498 15.85 10.81 -23.16
CA PHE A 498 15.99 9.56 -23.93
C PHE A 498 17.13 9.66 -24.92
N LYS A 499 17.85 8.56 -25.09
CA LYS A 499 18.85 8.41 -26.15
C LYS A 499 18.94 6.97 -26.63
N ALA A 500 19.05 6.78 -27.93
CA ALA A 500 19.35 5.51 -28.57
C ALA A 500 20.56 5.63 -29.51
N THR A 501 21.25 4.51 -29.71
CA THR A 501 22.36 4.34 -30.65
C THR A 501 22.21 3.02 -31.39
N LEU A 502 22.79 2.97 -32.60
CA LEU A 502 22.93 1.77 -33.41
C LEU A 502 24.41 1.62 -33.70
N ASP A 503 24.95 0.44 -33.42
CA ASP A 503 26.33 0.07 -33.72
C ASP A 503 26.27 -1.11 -34.71
N GLY A 504 26.84 -0.96 -35.90
CA GLY A 504 26.85 -1.99 -36.94
C GLY A 504 28.28 -2.45 -37.25
N THR A 505 28.46 -3.75 -37.48
CA THR A 505 29.73 -4.33 -37.93
C THR A 505 29.48 -5.14 -39.20
N ASP A 506 30.18 -4.79 -40.27
CA ASP A 506 30.28 -5.63 -41.47
C ASP A 506 31.00 -6.93 -41.10
N THR A 507 30.45 -8.09 -41.49
CA THR A 507 30.94 -9.43 -41.13
C THR A 507 32.39 -9.70 -41.56
N LEU A 508 32.99 -8.85 -42.41
CA LEU A 508 34.41 -8.89 -42.78
C LEU A 508 35.36 -8.23 -41.76
N ALA A 509 34.85 -7.53 -40.75
CA ALA A 509 35.62 -6.95 -39.66
C ALA A 509 35.10 -7.48 -38.30
N ALA A 510 36.00 -7.97 -37.44
CA ALA A 510 35.61 -8.68 -36.23
C ALA A 510 35.00 -7.78 -35.13
N GLY A 511 33.87 -8.22 -34.56
CA GLY A 511 33.50 -8.03 -33.15
C GLY A 511 32.59 -6.84 -32.80
N VAL A 512 31.30 -7.12 -32.57
CA VAL A 512 30.35 -6.16 -32.01
C VAL A 512 30.71 -5.86 -30.54
N THR A 513 31.03 -4.61 -30.23
CA THR A 513 31.05 -4.09 -28.85
C THR A 513 30.05 -2.95 -28.75
N GLY A 514 28.77 -3.26 -28.60
CA GLY A 514 27.73 -2.28 -28.28
C GLY A 514 28.00 -1.71 -26.90
N ALA A 515 28.62 -0.53 -26.84
CA ALA A 515 29.08 0.05 -25.58
C ALA A 515 27.91 0.72 -24.85
N LEU A 516 27.04 -0.09 -24.24
CA LEU A 516 25.97 0.40 -23.37
C LEU A 516 26.52 1.36 -22.30
N GLY A 517 27.76 1.14 -21.85
CA GLY A 517 28.48 2.06 -20.97
C GLY A 517 28.74 3.44 -21.57
N ASP A 518 29.01 3.56 -22.86
CA ASP A 518 29.20 4.84 -23.53
C ASP A 518 27.87 5.56 -23.80
N LEU A 519 26.79 4.81 -24.08
CA LEU A 519 25.45 5.36 -24.13
C LEU A 519 25.04 5.95 -22.77
N VAL A 520 25.30 5.22 -21.68
CA VAL A 520 25.05 5.70 -20.31
C VAL A 520 25.86 6.97 -20.02
N LYS A 521 27.15 7.04 -20.36
CA LYS A 521 27.95 8.27 -20.22
C LYS A 521 27.37 9.42 -21.04
N ALA A 522 26.92 9.14 -22.26
CA ALA A 522 26.40 10.16 -23.15
C ALA A 522 25.07 10.74 -22.65
N ILE A 523 24.16 9.92 -22.12
CA ILE A 523 22.89 10.39 -21.56
C ILE A 523 23.09 11.12 -20.22
N VAL A 524 24.02 10.67 -19.38
CA VAL A 524 24.46 11.39 -18.17
C VAL A 524 24.96 12.80 -18.52
N SER A 525 25.83 12.90 -19.53
CA SER A 525 26.37 14.19 -19.98
C SER A 525 25.28 15.08 -20.59
N ALA A 526 24.34 14.51 -21.36
CA ALA A 526 23.24 15.26 -21.96
C ALA A 526 22.27 15.82 -20.89
N ALA A 527 22.09 15.10 -19.79
CA ALA A 527 21.31 15.55 -18.64
C ALA A 527 22.06 16.54 -17.73
N GLY A 528 23.30 16.91 -18.05
CA GLY A 528 24.12 17.84 -17.26
C GLY A 528 24.58 17.26 -15.92
N LYS A 529 24.66 15.94 -15.78
CA LYS A 529 25.06 15.25 -14.55
C LYS A 529 26.49 14.74 -14.61
N ALA A 530 27.09 14.56 -13.43
CA ALA A 530 28.44 14.01 -13.29
C ALA A 530 28.48 12.48 -13.45
N ALA A 531 27.44 11.78 -12.99
CA ALA A 531 27.31 10.33 -13.04
C ALA A 531 25.83 9.90 -13.02
N ALA A 532 25.58 8.63 -13.33
CA ALA A 532 24.29 7.99 -13.06
C ALA A 532 24.24 7.58 -11.58
N GLU A 533 23.08 7.76 -10.95
CA GLU A 533 22.84 7.32 -9.57
C GLU A 533 22.56 5.81 -9.51
N ALA A 534 21.87 5.28 -10.52
CA ALA A 534 21.58 3.86 -10.66
C ALA A 534 21.39 3.49 -12.13
N VAL A 535 21.72 2.23 -12.49
CA VAL A 535 21.49 1.67 -13.83
C VAL A 535 20.66 0.39 -13.72
N ILE A 536 19.50 0.39 -14.36
CA ILE A 536 18.51 -0.69 -14.34
C ILE A 536 18.42 -1.29 -15.74
N LYS A 537 18.89 -2.53 -15.88
CA LYS A 537 18.83 -3.27 -17.14
C LYS A 537 17.45 -3.90 -17.31
N LEU A 538 16.74 -3.55 -18.38
CA LEU A 538 15.41 -4.08 -18.68
C LEU A 538 15.45 -5.12 -19.80
N VAL A 539 16.22 -4.85 -20.86
CA VAL A 539 16.49 -5.80 -21.95
C VAL A 539 17.99 -5.87 -22.17
N ALA A 540 18.50 -7.08 -22.37
CA ALA A 540 19.92 -7.37 -22.56
C ALA A 540 20.17 -8.04 -23.90
#